data_AF-A0A3D5SCA3-F1
#
_entry.id   AF-A0A3D5SCA3-F1
#
_cell.length_a   1.000
_cell.length_b   1.000
_cell.length_c   1.000
_cell.angle_alpha   90.00
_cell.angle_beta   90.00
_cell.angle_gamma   90.00
#
_symmetry.space_group_name_H-M   'P 1'
#
loop_
_entity.id
_entity.type
_entity.pdbx_description
1 polymer ?
#
loop_
_entity_poly.entity_id
_entity_poly.type
_entity_poly.pdbx_seq_one_letter_code
_entity_poly.pdbx_strand_id
1 'polypeptide(L)'
;MTALQNFMALINDCGEASSTLSLEDLAAFVLEASDLMAFHGKETGEKGQARIENLQELVNATRQFEPEGDDSTALREFLDTAALDSGEQQADEYTDAVQLMTLHSAKGLEFPVVYLAGVEENL
;
A
#
# COMPACT_ATOMS: atom_id res chain seq x y z
N MET A 1 -25.05 -17.46 14.54
CA MET A 1 -23.64 -17.62 14.16
C MET A 1 -22.79 -16.80 15.13
N THR A 2 -21.70 -17.34 15.67
CA THR A 2 -20.82 -16.63 16.62
C THR A 2 -19.82 -15.74 15.87
N ALA A 3 -19.24 -14.72 16.54
CA ALA A 3 -18.25 -13.83 15.93
C ALA A 3 -17.04 -14.59 15.34
N LEU A 4 -16.58 -15.64 16.04
CA LEU A 4 -15.50 -16.51 15.56
C LEU A 4 -15.88 -17.27 14.28
N GLN A 5 -17.13 -17.73 14.15
CA GLN A 5 -17.58 -18.41 12.93
C GLN A 5 -17.58 -17.48 11.72
N ASN A 6 -18.04 -16.24 11.90
CA ASN A 6 -18.03 -15.24 10.82
C ASN A 6 -16.59 -14.89 10.40
N PHE A 7 -15.68 -14.74 11.37
CA PHE A 7 -14.28 -14.49 11.06
C PHE A 7 -13.63 -15.67 10.30
N MET A 8 -13.87 -16.90 10.72
CA MET A 8 -13.36 -18.08 10.00
C MET A 8 -13.95 -18.18 8.58
N ALA A 9 -15.23 -17.84 8.40
CA ALA A 9 -15.84 -17.79 7.08
C ALA A 9 -15.14 -16.76 6.18
N LEU A 10 -14.94 -15.54 6.67
CA LEU A 10 -14.19 -14.49 5.96
C LEU A 10 -12.80 -14.96 5.52
N ILE A 11 -12.03 -15.60 6.40
CA ILE A 11 -10.69 -16.10 6.07
C ILE A 11 -10.75 -17.19 5.00
N ASN A 12 -11.73 -18.09 5.06
CA ASN A 12 -11.91 -19.13 4.04
C ASN A 12 -12.30 -18.52 2.69
N ASP A 13 -13.21 -17.55 2.68
CA ASP A 13 -13.65 -16.86 1.46
C ASP A 13 -12.47 -16.13 0.79
N CYS A 14 -11.61 -15.46 1.57
CA CYS A 14 -10.36 -14.87 1.08
C CYS A 14 -9.38 -15.93 0.53
N GLY A 15 -9.32 -17.11 1.16
CA GLY A 15 -8.49 -18.22 0.69
C GLY A 15 -8.97 -18.83 -0.63
N GLU A 16 -10.28 -18.88 -0.86
CA GLU A 16 -10.84 -19.34 -2.14
C GLU A 16 -10.67 -18.27 -3.23
N ALA A 17 -10.91 -17.00 -2.89
CA ALA A 17 -10.70 -15.86 -3.78
C ALA A 17 -9.25 -15.77 -4.27
N SER A 18 -8.26 -16.07 -3.42
CA SER A 18 -6.84 -15.98 -3.80
C SER A 18 -6.41 -16.98 -4.87
N SER A 19 -7.19 -18.05 -5.08
CA SER A 19 -6.93 -19.06 -6.11
C SER A 19 -7.70 -18.80 -7.41
N THR A 20 -8.58 -17.80 -7.44
CA THR A 20 -9.54 -17.58 -8.54
C THR A 20 -9.53 -16.16 -9.10
N LEU A 21 -9.20 -15.16 -8.28
CA LEU A 21 -9.16 -13.76 -8.65
C LEU A 21 -7.75 -13.33 -9.09
N SER A 22 -7.70 -12.28 -9.93
CA SER A 22 -6.46 -11.55 -10.18
C SER A 22 -5.96 -10.87 -8.89
N LEU A 23 -4.70 -10.44 -8.88
CA LEU A 23 -4.12 -9.79 -7.70
C LEU A 23 -4.82 -8.46 -7.33
N GLU A 24 -5.21 -7.68 -8.33
CA GLU A 24 -6.03 -6.45 -8.17
C GLU A 24 -7.39 -6.79 -7.55
N ASP A 25 -8.11 -7.74 -8.16
CA ASP A 25 -9.45 -8.13 -7.71
C ASP A 25 -9.42 -8.75 -6.31
N LEU A 26 -8.39 -9.53 -5.99
CA LEU A 26 -8.18 -10.10 -4.66
C LEU A 26 -7.98 -9.01 -3.61
N ALA A 27 -7.14 -8.01 -3.89
CA ALA A 27 -6.91 -6.90 -2.98
C ALA A 27 -8.22 -6.12 -2.73
N ALA A 28 -8.94 -5.79 -3.79
CA ALA A 28 -10.24 -5.13 -3.69
C ALA A 28 -11.26 -5.98 -2.89
N PHE A 29 -11.34 -7.28 -3.17
CA PHE A 29 -12.22 -8.21 -2.45
C PHE A 29 -11.92 -8.25 -0.95
N VAL A 30 -10.65 -8.39 -0.56
CA VAL A 30 -10.25 -8.44 0.86
C VAL A 30 -10.59 -7.14 1.58
N LEU A 31 -10.38 -5.99 0.94
CA LEU A 31 -10.67 -4.67 1.52
C LEU A 31 -12.17 -4.45 1.75
N GLU A 32 -13.00 -4.91 0.82
CA GLU A 32 -14.46 -4.84 0.94
C GLU A 32 -14.98 -5.86 1.97
N ALA A 33 -14.58 -7.12 1.86
CA ALA A 33 -15.06 -8.20 2.73
C ALA A 33 -14.66 -8.02 4.20
N SER A 34 -13.54 -7.34 4.46
CA SER A 34 -13.10 -6.98 5.82
C SER A 34 -13.73 -5.70 6.37
N ASP A 35 -14.54 -4.99 5.58
CA ASP A 35 -15.08 -3.66 5.89
C ASP A 35 -14.01 -2.59 6.16
N LEU A 36 -12.74 -2.79 5.75
CA LEU A 36 -11.64 -1.90 6.12
C LEU A 36 -11.78 -0.50 5.50
N MET A 37 -12.27 -0.45 4.26
CA MET A 37 -12.60 0.80 3.58
C MET A 37 -13.72 1.55 4.31
N ALA A 38 -14.80 0.84 4.67
CA ALA A 38 -15.91 1.43 5.43
C ALA A 38 -15.49 1.83 6.86
N PHE A 39 -14.55 1.10 7.46
CA PHE A 39 -14.02 1.39 8.79
C PHE A 39 -13.24 2.71 8.79
N HIS A 40 -12.27 2.88 7.89
CA HIS A 40 -11.50 4.13 7.82
C HIS A 40 -12.31 5.29 7.24
N GLY A 41 -13.32 5.05 6.40
CA GLY A 41 -14.22 6.08 5.90
C GLY A 41 -15.10 6.73 7.00
N LYS A 42 -15.20 6.11 8.18
CA LYS A 42 -15.87 6.69 9.35
C LYS A 42 -14.96 7.62 10.16
N GLU A 43 -13.63 7.56 9.96
CA GLU A 43 -12.69 8.48 10.59
C GLU A 43 -12.84 9.86 9.95
N THR A 44 -12.96 10.89 10.79
CA THR A 44 -13.12 12.28 10.30
C THR A 44 -11.78 12.97 10.12
N GLY A 45 -11.72 13.87 9.12
CA GLY A 45 -10.54 14.67 8.81
C GLY A 45 -9.52 13.97 7.93
N GLU A 46 -8.37 14.62 7.73
CA GLU A 46 -7.33 14.24 6.77
C GLU A 46 -6.75 12.84 7.02
N LYS A 47 -6.77 12.36 8.27
CA LYS A 47 -6.24 11.03 8.62
C LYS A 47 -7.06 9.90 8.03
N GLY A 48 -8.39 10.00 8.08
CA GLY A 48 -9.27 8.98 7.49
C GLY A 48 -9.11 8.93 5.97
N GLN A 49 -9.08 10.11 5.35
CA GLN A 49 -8.86 10.26 3.92
C GLN A 49 -7.52 9.67 3.48
N ALA A 50 -6.42 10.00 4.16
CA ALA A 50 -5.10 9.46 3.85
C ALA A 50 -5.04 7.92 3.99
N ARG A 51 -5.77 7.32 4.94
CA ARG A 51 -5.84 5.86 5.04
C ARG A 51 -6.58 5.24 3.86
N ILE A 52 -7.69 5.84 3.42
CA ILE A 52 -8.44 5.37 2.26
C ILE A 52 -7.60 5.48 0.99
N GLU A 53 -6.88 6.59 0.81
CA GLU A 53 -5.96 6.78 -0.31
C GLU A 53 -4.84 5.73 -0.31
N ASN A 54 -4.25 5.43 0.85
CA ASN A 54 -3.24 4.36 0.97
C ASN A 54 -3.81 2.98 0.60
N LEU A 55 -5.07 2.69 0.96
CA LEU A 55 -5.72 1.43 0.60
C LEU A 55 -6.07 1.36 -0.88
N GLN A 56 -6.45 2.47 -1.50
CA GLN A 56 -6.63 2.56 -2.96
C GLN A 56 -5.31 2.38 -3.70
N GLU A 57 -4.23 2.95 -3.15
CA GLU A 57 -2.90 2.79 -3.73
C GLU A 57 -2.39 1.36 -3.62
N LEU A 58 -2.76 0.62 -2.56
CA LEU A 58 -2.50 -0.82 -2.49
C LEU A 58 -3.14 -1.57 -3.67
N VAL A 59 -4.38 -1.25 -4.03
CA VAL A 59 -5.07 -1.86 -5.19
C VAL A 59 -4.40 -1.46 -6.51
N ASN A 60 -3.98 -0.20 -6.63
CA ASN A 60 -3.23 0.25 -7.81
C ASN A 60 -1.87 -0.47 -7.92
N ALA A 61 -1.16 -0.64 -6.81
CA ALA A 61 0.12 -1.33 -6.76
C ALA A 61 -0.01 -2.79 -7.18
N THR A 62 -1.07 -3.49 -6.71
CA THR A 62 -1.33 -4.87 -7.14
C THR A 62 -1.72 -4.98 -8.60
N ARG A 63 -2.42 -3.98 -9.16
CA ARG A 63 -2.72 -3.91 -10.60
C ARG A 63 -1.49 -3.70 -11.47
N GLN A 64 -0.54 -2.89 -11.00
CA GLN A 64 0.70 -2.56 -11.73
C GLN A 64 1.78 -3.62 -11.55
N PHE A 65 1.63 -4.52 -10.57
CA PHE A 65 2.58 -5.57 -10.31
C PHE A 65 2.61 -6.58 -11.47
N GLU A 66 3.77 -6.74 -12.09
CA GLU A 66 4.02 -7.73 -13.13
C GLU A 66 4.79 -8.91 -12.50
N PRO A 67 4.15 -10.07 -12.28
CA PRO A 67 4.84 -11.24 -11.75
C PRO A 67 5.85 -11.77 -12.77
N GLU A 68 6.97 -12.31 -12.28
CA GLU A 68 7.98 -12.97 -13.12
C GLU A 68 7.56 -14.41 -13.45
N GLY A 69 6.80 -15.03 -12.55
CA GLY A 69 6.27 -16.38 -12.66
C GLY A 69 4.93 -16.48 -13.40
N ASP A 70 4.14 -17.47 -13.01
CA ASP A 70 2.75 -17.60 -13.49
C ASP A 70 1.78 -16.87 -12.55
N ASP A 71 0.54 -16.67 -13.02
CA ASP A 71 -0.51 -16.02 -12.23
C ASP A 71 -0.80 -16.72 -10.89
N SER A 72 -0.51 -18.02 -10.77
CA SER A 72 -0.71 -18.78 -9.52
C SER A 72 0.32 -18.43 -8.44
N THR A 73 1.44 -17.82 -8.83
CA THR A 73 2.50 -17.34 -7.93
C THR A 73 2.45 -15.84 -7.65
N ALA A 74 1.62 -15.08 -8.38
CA ALA A 74 1.59 -13.62 -8.34
C ALA A 74 1.40 -13.04 -6.93
N LEU A 75 0.48 -13.58 -6.13
CA LEU A 75 0.27 -13.14 -4.74
C LEU A 75 1.51 -13.34 -3.88
N ARG A 76 2.17 -14.48 -4.00
CA ARG A 76 3.38 -14.78 -3.23
C ARG A 76 4.51 -13.84 -3.64
N GLU A 77 4.75 -13.67 -4.94
CA GLU A 77 5.79 -12.81 -5.47
C GLU A 77 5.58 -11.35 -5.05
N PHE A 78 4.34 -10.86 -5.08
CA PHE A 78 3.99 -9.52 -4.60
C PHE A 78 4.33 -9.36 -3.11
N LEU A 79 3.94 -10.32 -2.28
CA LEU A 79 4.22 -10.29 -0.84
C LEU A 79 5.72 -10.37 -0.54
N ASP A 80 6.46 -11.20 -1.27
CA ASP A 80 7.92 -11.32 -1.15
C ASP A 80 8.59 -9.98 -1.54
N THR A 81 8.14 -9.33 -2.60
CA THR A 81 8.62 -8.00 -3.04
C THR A 81 8.33 -6.92 -2.00
N ALA A 82 7.08 -6.84 -1.53
CA ALA A 82 6.67 -5.86 -0.53
C ALA A 82 7.42 -6.05 0.81
N ALA A 83 7.67 -7.30 1.22
CA ALA A 83 8.42 -7.60 2.43
C ALA A 83 9.88 -7.11 2.34
N LEU A 84 10.53 -7.25 1.18
CA LEU A 84 11.89 -6.75 0.94
C LEU A 84 11.95 -5.22 0.93
N ASP A 85 10.97 -4.56 0.31
CA ASP A 85 10.94 -3.10 0.20
C ASP A 85 10.64 -2.41 1.55
N SER A 86 9.85 -3.07 2.41
CA SER A 86 9.36 -2.50 3.68
C SER A 86 10.41 -2.29 4.79
N GLY A 87 11.69 -2.58 4.55
CA GLY A 87 12.71 -2.55 5.61
C GLY A 87 14.12 -2.07 5.24
N GLU A 88 14.48 -1.93 3.96
CA GLU A 88 15.89 -1.71 3.57
C GLU A 88 16.21 -0.31 3.02
N GLN A 89 15.23 0.52 2.69
CA GLN A 89 15.47 1.81 2.01
C GLN A 89 15.46 3.05 2.91
N GLN A 90 15.39 2.91 4.23
CA GLN A 90 15.71 4.03 5.12
C GLN A 90 17.23 4.10 5.29
N ALA A 91 17.86 4.87 4.40
CA ALA A 91 19.24 5.27 4.56
C ALA A 91 19.39 5.95 5.93
N ASP A 92 20.28 5.43 6.79
CA ASP A 92 20.61 6.09 8.06
C ASP A 92 21.05 7.53 7.80
N GLU A 93 20.90 8.43 8.77
CA GLU A 93 21.18 9.88 8.66
C GLU A 93 22.59 10.22 8.11
N TYR A 94 23.51 9.26 8.11
CA TYR A 94 24.90 9.37 7.65
C TYR A 94 25.24 8.53 6.41
N THR A 95 24.24 7.94 5.77
CA THR A 95 24.42 7.14 4.55
C THR A 95 24.48 8.08 3.34
N ASP A 96 25.44 7.83 2.45
CA ASP A 96 25.56 8.55 1.18
C ASP A 96 24.39 8.16 0.25
N ALA A 97 23.27 8.86 0.40
CA ALA A 97 22.02 8.60 -0.30
C ALA A 97 21.31 9.91 -0.66
N VAL A 98 20.44 9.84 -1.68
CA VAL A 98 19.57 10.96 -2.04
C VAL A 98 18.48 11.10 -0.98
N GLN A 99 18.37 12.28 -0.38
CA GLN A 99 17.30 12.55 0.58
C GLN A 99 16.02 13.04 -0.11
N LEU A 100 14.93 12.29 0.06
CA LEU A 100 13.58 12.70 -0.33
C LEU A 100 12.86 13.27 0.89
N MET A 101 12.28 14.46 0.74
CA MET A 101 11.54 15.13 1.80
C MET A 101 10.46 16.05 1.22
N THR A 102 9.48 16.41 2.04
CA THR A 102 8.53 17.47 1.67
C THR A 102 9.18 18.85 1.80
N LEU A 103 8.66 19.86 1.11
CA LEU A 103 9.18 21.23 1.16
C LEU A 103 9.19 21.80 2.58
N HIS A 104 8.20 21.44 3.40
CA HIS A 104 8.11 21.87 4.80
C HIS A 104 9.25 21.30 5.65
N SER A 105 9.61 20.03 5.44
CA SER A 105 10.69 19.36 6.17
C SER A 105 12.09 19.87 5.81
N ALA A 106 12.25 20.47 4.62
CA ALA A 106 13.52 21.05 4.18
C ALA A 106 13.90 22.36 4.89
N LYS A 107 13.03 22.92 5.73
CA LYS A 107 13.24 24.24 6.35
C LYS A 107 14.49 24.26 7.24
N GLY A 108 15.46 25.09 6.86
CA GLY A 108 16.71 25.25 7.61
C GLY A 108 17.80 24.25 7.25
N LEU A 109 17.58 23.42 6.23
CA LEU A 109 18.59 22.55 5.64
C LEU A 109 19.18 23.21 4.38
N GLU A 110 20.44 22.88 4.09
CA GLU A 110 21.15 23.34 2.89
C GLU A 110 21.77 22.15 2.17
N PHE A 111 21.57 22.06 0.86
CA PHE A 111 22.08 20.98 0.02
C PHE A 111 22.81 21.55 -1.21
N PRO A 112 23.92 20.93 -1.66
CA PRO A 112 24.64 21.40 -2.85
C PRO A 112 23.81 21.36 -4.14
N VAL A 113 22.90 20.38 -4.25
CA VAL A 113 22.02 20.17 -5.41
C VAL A 113 20.62 19.81 -4.89
N VAL A 114 19.59 20.45 -5.47
CA VAL A 114 18.18 20.22 -5.11
C VAL A 114 17.35 20.02 -6.38
N TYR A 115 16.51 18.99 -6.39
CA TYR A 115 15.49 18.76 -7.41
C TYR A 115 14.11 19.01 -6.79
N LEU A 116 13.30 19.85 -7.44
CA LEU A 116 11.91 20.08 -7.07
C LEU A 116 11.01 19.31 -8.04
N ALA A 117 10.23 18.37 -7.52
CA ALA A 117 9.22 17.63 -8.27
C ALA A 117 7.83 18.21 -8.03
N GLY A 118 6.90 18.02 -8.97
CA GLY A 118 5.50 18.41 -8.80
C GLY A 118 5.23 19.92 -8.81
N VAL A 119 6.00 20.69 -9.59
CA VAL A 119 5.77 22.14 -9.73
C VAL A 119 4.65 22.39 -10.75
N GLU A 120 3.41 22.13 -10.34
CA GLU A 120 2.19 22.30 -11.13
C GLU A 120 1.15 23.14 -10.38
N GLU A 121 0.25 23.83 -11.09
CA GLU A 121 -0.85 24.55 -10.43
C GLU A 121 -1.90 23.56 -9.91
N ASN A 122 -2.20 23.62 -8.61
CA ASN A 122 -3.13 22.75 -7.84
C ASN A 122 -2.59 21.37 -7.43
N LEU A 123 -1.29 21.27 -7.15
CA LEU A 123 -0.72 20.14 -6.40
C LEU A 123 -0.70 20.40 -4.89
#